data_AF-A0A7C5FXA6-F1
#
_entry.id   AF-A0A7C5FXA6-F1
#
_cell.length_a   1.000
_cell.length_b   1.000
_cell.length_c   1.000
_cell.angle_alpha   90.00
_cell.angle_beta   90.00
_cell.angle_gamma   90.00
#
_symmetry.space_group_name_H-M   'P 1'
#
loop_
_entity.id
_entity.type
_entity.pdbx_description
1 polymer ?
#
loop_
_entity_poly.entity_id
_entity_poly.type
_entity_poly.pdbx_seq_one_letter_code
_entity_poly.pdbx_strand_id
1 'polypeptide(L)'
;MNRLVYNYSFSKHIPVDDLEDSLMIAALAAEALHGRAAMKQDAYFCLDKKARTCVVDAETPVGCDIAKILSTFVTKGYGESSFKIERVEEHPGNRKLLCAIGAIL
;
A
#
# COMPACT_ATOMS: atom_id res chain seq x y z
N MET A 1 -6.73 -14.50 14.26
CA MET A 1 -6.54 -13.05 14.35
C MET A 1 -6.97 -12.45 13.03
N ASN A 2 -7.74 -11.35 13.07
CA ASN A 2 -8.19 -10.65 11.87
C ASN A 2 -7.04 -9.77 11.36
N ARG A 3 -6.78 -9.81 10.05
CA ARG A 3 -5.77 -8.97 9.41
C ARG A 3 -6.29 -7.58 9.20
N LEU A 4 -5.48 -6.58 9.53
CA LEU A 4 -5.79 -5.19 9.25
C LEU A 4 -5.29 -4.84 7.84
N VAL A 5 -6.21 -4.58 6.93
CA VAL A 5 -5.91 -4.24 5.53
C VAL A 5 -6.46 -2.86 5.18
N TYR A 6 -5.68 -2.04 4.49
CA TYR A 6 -6.13 -0.79 3.89
C TYR A 6 -6.32 -0.97 2.38
N ASN A 7 -7.56 -0.78 1.93
CA ASN A 7 -7.93 -0.80 0.52
C ASN A 7 -8.09 0.63 0.01
N TYR A 8 -7.21 1.01 -0.90
CA TYR A 8 -7.20 2.31 -1.56
C TYR A 8 -7.94 2.21 -2.90
N SER A 9 -8.79 3.20 -3.18
CA SER A 9 -9.37 3.43 -4.50
C SER A 9 -9.00 4.83 -4.98
N PHE A 10 -8.30 4.93 -6.12
CA PHE A 10 -7.77 6.20 -6.61
C PHE A 10 -8.62 6.82 -7.71
N SER A 11 -8.75 8.14 -7.65
CA SER A 11 -9.46 8.93 -8.66
C SER A 11 -8.78 8.86 -10.03
N LYS A 12 -9.56 8.94 -11.11
CA LYS A 12 -9.06 8.81 -12.49
C LYS A 12 -8.16 9.96 -12.96
N HIS A 13 -8.17 11.10 -12.28
CA HIS A 13 -7.38 12.27 -12.67
C HIS A 13 -5.88 12.12 -12.37
N ILE A 14 -5.50 11.18 -11.49
CA ILE A 14 -4.11 10.89 -11.16
C ILE A 14 -3.55 9.97 -12.26
N PRO A 15 -2.41 10.26 -12.89
CA PRO A 15 -1.74 9.27 -13.75
C PRO A 15 -1.47 7.97 -12.97
N VAL A 16 -1.66 6.81 -13.59
CA VAL A 16 -1.48 5.54 -12.88
C VAL A 16 -0.01 5.28 -12.53
N ASP A 17 0.91 5.78 -13.35
CA ASP A 17 2.36 5.67 -13.11
C ASP A 17 2.76 6.52 -11.89
N ASP A 18 2.16 7.70 -11.70
CA ASP A 18 2.37 8.50 -10.50
C ASP A 18 1.91 7.80 -9.20
N LEU A 19 0.88 6.94 -9.28
CA LEU A 19 0.45 6.11 -8.16
C LEU A 19 1.46 5.01 -7.84
N GLU A 20 2.04 4.40 -8.86
CA GLU A 20 3.12 3.43 -8.70
C GLU A 20 4.36 4.08 -8.10
N ASP A 21 4.77 5.24 -8.61
CA ASP A 21 5.90 6.01 -8.09
C ASP A 21 5.68 6.39 -6.61
N SER A 22 4.48 6.84 -6.26
CA SER A 22 4.12 7.16 -4.87
C SER A 22 4.23 5.93 -3.96
N LEU A 23 3.82 4.75 -4.45
CA LEU A 23 3.94 3.50 -3.72
C LEU A 23 5.41 3.04 -3.59
N MET A 24 6.21 3.18 -4.65
CA MET A 24 7.64 2.87 -4.62
C MET A 24 8.38 3.77 -3.63
N ILE A 25 8.06 5.06 -3.59
CA ILE A 25 8.62 5.99 -2.60
C ILE A 25 8.25 5.56 -1.17
N ALA A 26 6.98 5.18 -0.94
CA ALA A 26 6.55 4.69 0.36
C ALA A 26 7.30 3.41 0.78
N ALA A 27 7.49 2.47 -0.15
CA ALA A 27 8.25 1.24 0.09
C ALA A 27 9.73 1.51 0.39
N LEU A 28 10.39 2.39 -0.38
CA LEU A 28 11.78 2.79 -0.16
C LEU A 28 11.97 3.49 1.20
N ALA A 29 11.04 4.38 1.57
CA ALA A 29 11.07 5.05 2.87
C ALA A 29 10.88 4.03 4.02
N ALA A 30 9.96 3.08 3.88
CA ALA A 30 9.80 2.00 4.85
C ALA A 30 11.04 1.11 4.95
N GLU A 31 11.69 0.76 3.82
CA GLU A 31 12.95 0.01 3.82
C GLU A 31 14.07 0.78 4.53
N ALA A 32 14.13 2.11 4.38
CA ALA A 32 15.11 2.93 5.10
C ALA A 32 14.88 2.95 6.62
N LEU A 33 13.63 2.85 7.07
CA LEU A 33 13.27 2.84 8.50
C LEU A 33 13.47 1.48 9.15
N HIS A 34 13.09 0.40 8.45
CA HIS A 34 12.98 -0.95 9.02
C HIS A 34 14.09 -1.90 8.55
N GLY A 35 14.82 -1.51 7.50
CA GLY A 35 15.84 -2.32 6.86
C GLY A 35 15.26 -3.36 5.89
N ARG A 36 16.13 -3.84 4.99
CA ARG A 36 15.78 -4.76 3.90
C ARG A 36 15.23 -6.11 4.36
N ALA A 37 15.68 -6.62 5.51
CA ALA A 37 15.21 -7.91 6.03
C ALA A 37 13.74 -7.84 6.46
N ALA A 38 13.39 -6.83 7.26
CA ALA A 38 12.01 -6.60 7.69
C ALA A 38 11.11 -6.30 6.48
N MET A 39 11.58 -5.50 5.53
CA MET A 39 10.83 -5.20 4.30
C MET A 39 10.43 -6.49 3.54
N LYS A 40 11.34 -7.46 3.45
CA LYS A 40 11.05 -8.74 2.76
C LYS A 40 10.09 -9.66 3.51
N GLN A 41 10.04 -9.57 4.83
CA GLN A 41 9.26 -10.48 5.67
C GLN A 41 7.87 -9.93 5.98
N ASP A 42 7.77 -8.61 6.10
CA ASP A 42 6.64 -7.94 6.76
C ASP A 42 5.90 -6.94 5.84
N ALA A 43 6.42 -6.65 4.64
CA ALA A 43 5.74 -5.78 3.68
C ALA A 43 4.89 -6.59 2.71
N TYR A 44 3.57 -6.43 2.81
CA TYR A 44 2.63 -7.01 1.87
C TYR A 44 1.72 -5.91 1.33
N PHE A 45 1.89 -5.56 0.06
CA PHE A 45 1.04 -4.60 -0.64
C PHE A 45 0.98 -4.91 -2.13
N CYS A 46 -0.04 -4.39 -2.82
CA CYS A 46 -0.24 -4.60 -4.24
C CYS A 46 -0.98 -3.43 -4.87
N LEU A 47 -0.51 -2.95 -6.02
CA LEU A 47 -1.20 -1.96 -6.86
C LEU A 47 -1.77 -2.65 -8.10
N ASP A 48 -3.09 -2.64 -8.25
CA ASP A 48 -3.75 -2.95 -9.52
C ASP A 48 -3.90 -1.66 -10.32
N LYS A 49 -3.04 -1.49 -11.32
CA LYS A 49 -3.06 -0.32 -12.22
C LYS A 49 -4.35 -0.22 -13.04
N LYS A 50 -4.95 -1.35 -13.43
CA LYS A 50 -6.16 -1.37 -14.24
C LYS A 50 -7.38 -0.97 -13.42
N ALA A 51 -7.52 -1.56 -12.23
CA ALA A 51 -8.58 -1.21 -11.28
C ALA A 51 -8.33 0.12 -10.57
N ARG A 52 -7.08 0.61 -10.57
CA ARG A 52 -6.61 1.79 -9.84
C ARG A 52 -6.89 1.66 -8.34
N THR A 53 -6.56 0.48 -7.82
CA THR A 53 -6.71 0.13 -6.41
C THR A 53 -5.38 -0.32 -5.85
N CYS A 54 -5.05 0.09 -4.63
CA CYS A 54 -3.91 -0.44 -3.89
C CYS A 54 -4.39 -1.11 -2.61
N VAL A 55 -3.76 -2.22 -2.25
CA VAL A 55 -4.01 -2.92 -1.00
C VAL A 55 -2.71 -2.89 -0.21
N VAL A 56 -2.80 -2.54 1.07
CA VAL A 56 -1.66 -2.59 2.00
C VAL A 56 -2.10 -3.39 3.23
N ASP A 57 -1.43 -4.51 3.49
CA ASP A 57 -1.53 -5.21 4.77
C ASP A 57 -0.80 -4.38 5.83
N ALA A 58 -1.50 -3.99 6.87
CA ALA A 58 -1.01 -3.14 7.94
C ALA A 58 -1.00 -3.86 9.30
N GLU A 59 -0.92 -5.20 9.32
CA GLU A 59 -0.69 -5.97 10.55
C GLU A 59 0.70 -5.72 11.16
N THR A 60 1.68 -5.33 10.34
CA THR A 60 3.06 -5.10 10.76
C THR A 60 3.40 -3.60 10.82
N PRO A 61 4.43 -3.20 11.59
CA PRO A 61 4.93 -1.82 11.55
C PRO A 61 5.35 -1.37 10.14
N VAL A 62 5.96 -2.28 9.37
CA VAL A 62 6.38 -2.02 7.98
C VAL A 62 5.18 -1.66 7.11
N GLY A 63 4.15 -2.50 7.09
CA GLY A 63 2.92 -2.26 6.33
C GLY A 63 2.15 -1.02 6.77
N CYS A 64 2.10 -0.78 8.09
CA CYS A 64 1.48 0.41 8.67
C CYS A 64 2.16 1.70 8.21
N ASP A 65 3.49 1.72 8.16
CA ASP A 65 4.23 2.90 7.71
C ASP A 65 4.16 3.11 6.20
N ILE A 66 4.15 2.04 5.40
CA ILE A 66 3.86 2.13 3.95
C ILE A 66 2.50 2.81 3.73
N ALA A 67 1.45 2.38 4.44
CA ALA A 67 0.12 2.95 4.31
C ALA A 67 0.09 4.45 4.67
N LYS A 68 0.74 4.86 5.77
CA LYS A 68 0.81 6.28 6.18
C LYS A 68 1.57 7.13 5.17
N ILE A 69 2.72 6.65 4.70
CA ILE A 69 3.60 7.40 3.79
C ILE A 69 2.91 7.54 2.43
N LEU A 70 2.36 6.45 1.88
CA LEU A 70 1.57 6.49 0.65
C LEU A 70 0.43 7.50 0.76
N SER A 71 -0.37 7.42 1.81
CA SER A 71 -1.52 8.32 2.02
C SER A 71 -1.06 9.78 2.06
N THR A 72 0.09 10.06 2.68
CA THR A 72 0.66 11.41 2.76
C THR A 72 1.13 11.90 1.40
N PHE A 73 1.89 11.09 0.65
CA PHE A 73 2.36 11.46 -0.69
C PHE A 73 1.22 11.73 -1.66
N VAL A 74 0.23 10.84 -1.70
CA VAL A 74 -0.92 11.01 -2.59
C VAL A 74 -1.76 12.23 -2.19
N THR A 75 -1.97 12.46 -0.88
CA THR A 75 -2.68 13.64 -0.38
C THR A 75 -1.94 14.94 -0.74
N LYS A 76 -0.62 14.99 -0.56
CA LYS A 76 0.18 16.18 -0.84
C LYS A 76 0.36 16.45 -2.33
N GLY A 77 0.43 15.42 -3.16
CA GLY A 77 0.56 15.55 -4.61
C GLY A 77 -0.76 15.87 -5.32
N TYR A 78 -1.86 15.25 -4.89
CA TYR A 78 -3.12 15.23 -5.65
C TYR A 78 -4.35 15.70 -4.86
N GLY A 79 -4.19 16.03 -3.58
CA GLY A 79 -5.25 16.54 -2.70
C GLY A 79 -5.97 15.45 -1.89
N GLU A 80 -6.75 15.88 -0.88
CA GLU A 80 -7.39 14.97 0.09
C GLU A 80 -8.50 14.09 -0.52
N SER A 81 -9.17 14.55 -1.58
CA SER A 81 -10.24 13.81 -2.26
C SER A 81 -9.73 12.88 -3.36
N SER A 82 -8.41 12.76 -3.51
CA SER A 82 -7.78 12.04 -4.61
C SER A 82 -7.89 10.52 -4.48
N PHE A 83 -8.13 10.00 -3.28
CA PHE A 83 -8.40 8.58 -3.01
C PHE A 83 -9.43 8.39 -1.90
N LYS A 84 -9.91 7.16 -1.78
CA LYS A 84 -10.66 6.66 -0.61
C LYS A 84 -9.86 5.53 0.02
N ILE A 85 -9.89 5.45 1.35
CA ILE A 85 -9.34 4.32 2.11
C ILE A 85 -10.49 3.61 2.81
N GLU A 86 -10.57 2.30 2.61
CA GLU A 86 -11.41 1.42 3.40
C GLU A 86 -10.51 0.57 4.30
N ARG A 87 -10.79 0.61 5.61
CA ARG A 87 -10.16 -0.25 6.60
C ARG A 87 -10.95 -1.55 6.70
N VAL A 88 -10.32 -2.67 6.37
CA VAL A 88 -10.97 -3.99 6.37
C VAL A 88 -10.27 -4.89 7.38
N GLU A 89 -11.08 -5.64 8.13
CA GLU A 89 -10.62 -6.75 8.96
C GLU A 89 -10.81 -8.07 8.20
N GLU A 90 -9.75 -8.59 7.60
CA GLU A 90 -9.82 -9.82 6.81
C GLU A 90 -9.59 -11.07 7.67
N HIS A 91 -10.39 -12.11 7.44
CA HIS A 91 -10.14 -13.41 8.05
C HIS A 91 -9.08 -14.16 7.24
N PRO A 92 -8.11 -14.84 7.88
CA PRO A 92 -6.96 -15.48 7.20
C PRO A 92 -7.31 -16.54 6.13
N GLY A 93 -8.58 -16.99 6.07
CA GLY A 93 -9.10 -17.90 5.05
C GLY A 93 -9.47 -17.24 3.71
N ASN A 94 -9.54 -15.91 3.63
CA ASN A 94 -9.98 -15.18 2.44
C ASN A 94 -8.81 -14.44 1.76
N ARG A 95 -7.85 -15.19 1.22
CA ARG A 95 -6.59 -14.65 0.63
C ARG A 95 -6.79 -13.98 -0.74
N LYS A 96 -7.92 -13.32 -1.00
CA LYS A 96 -8.26 -12.83 -2.34
C LYS A 96 -7.54 -11.53 -2.75
N LEU A 97 -6.81 -10.86 -1.86
CA LEU A 97 -6.40 -9.46 -2.09
C LEU A 97 -4.89 -9.15 -1.99
N LEU A 98 -4.03 -10.14 -1.79
CA LEU A 98 -2.57 -9.94 -1.85
C LEU A 98 -2.00 -10.67 -3.06
N CYS A 99 -2.28 -10.16 -4.26
CA CYS A 99 -1.58 -10.61 -5.46
C CYS A 99 -0.11 -10.20 -5.33
N ALA A 100 0.69 -11.18 -4.93
CA ALA A 100 2.13 -11.32 -5.08
C ALA A 100 2.87 -10.13 -5.75
N ILE A 101 3.46 -9.27 -4.92
CA ILE A 101 4.76 -8.66 -5.26
C ILE A 101 5.72 -8.98 -4.13
N GLY A 102 6.15 -10.24 -4.11
CA GLY A 102 7.41 -10.60 -3.50
C GLY A 102 8.53 -10.24 -4.48
N ALA A 103 9.41 -9.33 -4.03
CA ALA A 103 10.73 -9.02 -4.57
C ALA A 103 10.79 -8.40 -5.99
N ILE A 104 11.15 -7.12 -6.06
CA ILE A 104 12.48 -6.64 -6.51
C ILE A 104 12.56 -5.13 -6.21
N LEU A 105 13.33 -4.82 -5.17
CA LEU A 105 14.23 -3.67 -5.01
C LEU A 105 15.52 -4.22 -4.38
#